data_AF-A0A9X4QWM7-F1
#
_entry.id   AF-A0A9X4QWM7-F1
#
_cell.length_a   1.000
_cell.length_b   1.000
_cell.length_c   1.000
_cell.angle_alpha   90.00
_cell.angle_beta   90.00
_cell.angle_gamma   90.00
#
_symmetry.space_group_name_H-M   'P 1'
#
loop_
_entity.id
_entity.type
_entity.pdbx_description
1 polymer ?
#
loop_
_entity_poly.entity_id
_entity_poly.type
_entity_poly.pdbx_seq_one_letter_code
_entity_poly.pdbx_strand_id
1 'polypeptide(L)'
;MNLTGSLYIAPGVGDGEVTIEGSDVGGTVYVLGGGAHTVVLKNTKAARLVVDKPSGEIRVKLEGDTRIANVEFASGGQLENGSTQPVGIVVIKAKPSDTVQWKGDATELTFVSGLSFGSGAGHIAKFTADAGLKNAKIEFAADLAVDTFTANGPVQVTGDGKIATAVINAEGVELSKAPGLLTLNAKSAKIAGETKTSGGAAGGTGGNGGVVDLSTKLYSYAEAASQLGSTKAELQVKQYIAFLQDPSYKPSVANAATAVPDLTNATTFVNASFDVKPSIFASLRGVNTSVLDASRTWLWLGTNDGVTRVRLADNEMKSYTLASKDLKDDKVLLLISDGGMGVYAITETGVSHIQQ
;
A
#
# COMPACT_ATOMS: atom_id res chain seq x y z
N MET A 1 2.01 -27.63 -28.45
CA MET A 1 2.09 -26.85 -29.70
C MET A 1 2.87 -25.55 -29.45
N ASN A 2 3.74 -25.11 -30.35
CA ASN A 2 4.42 -23.80 -30.23
C ASN A 2 3.81 -22.80 -31.21
N LEU A 3 3.15 -21.77 -30.69
CA LEU A 3 2.48 -20.73 -31.46
C LEU A 3 3.18 -19.39 -31.17
N THR A 4 3.73 -18.73 -32.19
CA THR A 4 4.34 -17.40 -32.01
C THR A 4 3.32 -16.28 -31.85
N GLY A 5 2.08 -16.51 -32.34
CA GLY A 5 0.98 -15.55 -32.31
C GLY A 5 0.02 -15.72 -31.14
N SER A 6 -1.17 -15.14 -31.29
CA SER A 6 -2.27 -15.24 -30.32
C SER A 6 -3.20 -16.41 -30.66
N LEU A 7 -3.78 -17.04 -29.64
CA LEU A 7 -4.74 -18.13 -29.76
C LEU A 7 -6.14 -17.62 -29.43
N TYR A 8 -7.13 -18.00 -30.23
CA TYR A 8 -8.53 -17.58 -30.03
C TYR A 8 -9.41 -18.81 -29.81
N ILE A 9 -9.99 -18.91 -28.63
CA ILE A 9 -11.11 -19.81 -28.33
C ILE A 9 -12.36 -19.04 -28.70
N ALA A 10 -12.75 -19.14 -29.97
CA ALA A 10 -13.74 -18.27 -30.58
C ALA A 10 -15.18 -18.54 -30.07
N PRO A 11 -16.11 -17.59 -30.22
CA PRO A 11 -17.51 -17.76 -29.80
C PRO A 11 -18.22 -18.98 -30.39
N GLY A 12 -17.77 -19.47 -31.56
CA GLY A 12 -18.31 -20.67 -32.21
C GLY A 12 -18.15 -21.97 -31.41
N VAL A 13 -17.32 -21.98 -30.36
CA VAL A 13 -17.25 -23.08 -29.39
C VAL A 13 -18.56 -23.22 -28.60
N GLY A 14 -19.35 -22.14 -28.50
CA GLY A 14 -20.62 -22.14 -27.77
C GLY A 14 -20.42 -22.47 -26.29
N ASP A 15 -21.15 -23.47 -25.81
CA ASP A 15 -21.00 -24.03 -24.45
C ASP A 15 -20.18 -25.32 -24.41
N GLY A 16 -19.47 -25.66 -25.50
CA GLY A 16 -18.62 -26.85 -25.61
C GLY A 16 -17.25 -26.69 -24.94
N GLU A 17 -16.56 -27.81 -24.71
CA GLU A 17 -15.26 -27.89 -24.01
C GLU A 17 -14.06 -27.86 -24.95
N VAL A 18 -12.98 -27.22 -24.50
CA VAL A 18 -11.69 -27.07 -25.17
C VAL A 18 -10.58 -27.28 -24.15
N THR A 19 -9.70 -28.23 -24.44
CA THR A 19 -8.44 -28.44 -23.70
C THR A 19 -7.26 -28.08 -24.58
N ILE A 20 -6.38 -27.24 -24.05
CA ILE A 20 -5.08 -26.91 -24.65
C ILE A 20 -4.01 -27.48 -23.74
N GLU A 21 -3.28 -28.47 -24.25
CA GLU A 21 -2.25 -29.18 -23.49
C GLU A 21 -0.86 -29.01 -24.10
N GLY A 22 0.16 -28.88 -23.25
CA GLY A 22 1.58 -28.94 -23.65
C GLY A 22 1.96 -27.89 -24.69
N SER A 23 1.49 -26.66 -24.51
CA SER A 23 1.61 -25.60 -25.52
C SER A 23 2.36 -24.38 -25.03
N ASP A 24 3.03 -23.68 -25.94
CA ASP A 24 3.72 -22.42 -25.71
C ASP A 24 3.14 -21.38 -26.67
N VAL A 25 2.44 -20.39 -26.12
CA VAL A 25 1.76 -19.33 -26.86
C VAL A 25 2.51 -18.02 -26.62
N GLY A 26 3.24 -17.56 -27.64
CA GLY A 26 4.02 -16.33 -27.59
C GLY A 26 3.16 -15.06 -27.47
N GLY A 27 1.90 -15.12 -27.91
CA GLY A 27 0.94 -14.02 -27.83
C GLY A 27 -0.07 -14.13 -26.69
N THR A 28 -1.28 -13.64 -26.94
CA THR A 28 -2.40 -13.68 -25.99
C THR A 28 -3.31 -14.88 -26.28
N VAL A 29 -3.79 -15.56 -25.25
CA VAL A 29 -4.91 -16.50 -25.36
C VAL A 29 -6.20 -15.71 -25.09
N TYR A 30 -7.05 -15.59 -26.10
CA TYR A 30 -8.38 -14.97 -25.99
C TYR A 30 -9.43 -16.05 -25.80
N VAL A 31 -10.17 -15.95 -24.70
CA VAL A 31 -11.27 -16.85 -24.37
C VAL A 31 -12.58 -16.12 -24.58
N LEU A 32 -13.17 -16.36 -25.76
CA LEU A 32 -14.38 -15.68 -26.25
C LEU A 32 -15.59 -16.62 -26.33
N GLY A 33 -15.39 -17.91 -26.08
CA GLY A 33 -16.40 -18.97 -26.11
C GLY A 33 -16.06 -20.09 -25.12
N GLY A 34 -17.00 -21.03 -24.93
CA GLY A 34 -16.98 -22.06 -23.89
C GLY A 34 -17.99 -21.74 -22.76
N GLY A 35 -18.64 -22.77 -22.20
CA GLY A 35 -19.58 -22.73 -21.07
C GLY A 35 -18.96 -22.98 -19.67
N ALA A 36 -19.75 -23.51 -18.73
CA ALA A 36 -19.42 -23.64 -17.31
C ALA A 36 -18.27 -24.63 -16.95
N HIS A 37 -17.78 -25.44 -17.91
CA HIS A 37 -16.74 -26.46 -17.68
C HIS A 37 -15.57 -26.41 -18.68
N THR A 38 -15.42 -25.32 -19.43
CA THR A 38 -15.08 -25.51 -20.85
C THR A 38 -13.68 -25.17 -21.30
N VAL A 39 -12.86 -24.45 -20.55
CA VAL A 39 -11.53 -24.08 -21.07
C VAL A 39 -10.45 -24.54 -20.12
N VAL A 40 -9.73 -25.58 -20.50
CA VAL A 40 -8.62 -26.12 -19.71
C VAL A 40 -7.29 -25.82 -20.39
N LEU A 41 -6.41 -25.12 -19.69
CA LEU A 41 -5.01 -24.90 -20.06
C LEU A 41 -4.15 -25.80 -19.17
N LYS A 42 -3.54 -26.83 -19.74
CA LYS A 42 -2.74 -27.81 -19.02
C LYS A 42 -1.30 -27.82 -19.54
N ASN A 43 -0.32 -27.70 -18.64
CA ASN A 43 1.10 -27.58 -19.00
C ASN A 43 1.34 -26.56 -20.13
N THR A 44 0.65 -25.42 -20.09
CA THR A 44 0.65 -24.42 -21.17
C THR A 44 1.26 -23.10 -20.70
N LYS A 45 2.06 -22.46 -21.55
CA LYS A 45 2.69 -21.16 -21.28
C LYS A 45 2.03 -20.09 -22.15
N ALA A 46 1.71 -18.94 -21.56
CA ALA A 46 1.30 -17.75 -22.30
C ALA A 46 1.65 -16.48 -21.53
N ALA A 47 1.99 -15.41 -22.25
CA ALA A 47 2.24 -14.11 -21.64
C ALA A 47 0.96 -13.47 -21.10
N ARG A 48 -0.18 -13.69 -21.77
CA ARG A 48 -1.47 -13.09 -21.43
C ARG A 48 -2.63 -14.02 -21.73
N LEU A 49 -3.63 -14.01 -20.86
CA LEU A 49 -4.94 -14.63 -21.02
C LEU A 49 -6.01 -13.55 -20.87
N VAL A 50 -6.95 -13.47 -21.80
CA VAL A 50 -8.09 -12.53 -21.74
C VAL A 50 -9.38 -13.33 -21.75
N VAL A 51 -10.20 -13.15 -20.73
CA VAL A 51 -11.57 -13.69 -20.64
C VAL A 51 -12.53 -12.58 -21.05
N ASP A 52 -13.17 -12.76 -22.20
CA ASP A 52 -14.11 -11.79 -22.78
C ASP A 52 -15.25 -12.52 -23.50
N LYS A 53 -16.18 -13.06 -22.71
CA LYS A 53 -17.42 -13.67 -23.21
C LYS A 53 -18.56 -12.66 -22.97
N PRO A 54 -19.14 -12.05 -24.01
CA PRO A 54 -20.15 -10.99 -23.85
C PRO A 54 -21.41 -11.41 -23.10
N SER A 55 -21.74 -12.71 -23.11
CA SER A 55 -22.93 -13.26 -22.45
C SER A 55 -22.76 -14.75 -22.15
N GLY A 56 -23.35 -15.20 -21.05
CA GLY A 56 -23.31 -16.60 -20.63
C GLY A 56 -22.12 -16.90 -19.72
N GLU A 57 -22.16 -18.06 -19.08
CA GLU A 57 -21.11 -18.47 -18.16
C GLU A 57 -19.85 -18.94 -18.91
N ILE A 58 -18.69 -18.68 -18.33
CA ILE A 58 -17.42 -19.23 -18.77
C ILE A 58 -16.58 -19.63 -17.56
N ARG A 59 -15.94 -20.79 -17.64
CA ARG A 59 -14.96 -21.26 -16.66
C ARG A 59 -13.66 -21.64 -17.34
N VAL A 60 -12.57 -21.07 -16.85
CA VAL A 60 -11.20 -21.40 -17.26
C VAL A 60 -10.50 -22.14 -16.12
N LYS A 61 -9.76 -23.19 -16.44
CA LYS A 61 -8.95 -23.95 -15.48
C LYS A 61 -7.50 -23.99 -15.94
N LEU A 62 -6.58 -23.64 -15.04
CA LEU A 62 -5.14 -23.77 -15.26
C LEU A 62 -4.65 -25.00 -14.49
N GLU A 63 -3.90 -25.89 -15.13
CA GLU A 63 -3.45 -27.16 -14.54
C GLU A 63 -1.98 -27.48 -14.85
N GLY A 64 -1.35 -28.24 -13.96
CA GLY A 64 0.03 -28.71 -14.14
C GLY A 64 1.05 -27.57 -14.11
N ASP A 65 2.08 -27.61 -14.96
CA ASP A 65 3.09 -26.53 -15.09
C ASP A 65 2.60 -25.39 -16.01
N THR A 66 1.30 -25.08 -15.96
CA THR A 66 0.75 -23.95 -16.71
C THR A 66 1.27 -22.64 -16.13
N ARG A 67 1.74 -21.73 -16.99
CA ARG A 67 2.31 -20.44 -16.59
C ARG A 67 1.68 -19.33 -17.41
N ILE A 68 0.85 -18.55 -16.74
CA ILE A 68 0.20 -17.37 -17.32
C ILE A 68 0.69 -16.15 -16.55
N ALA A 69 1.41 -15.25 -17.22
CA ALA A 69 1.97 -14.08 -16.54
C ALA A 69 0.88 -13.05 -16.21
N ASN A 70 -0.06 -12.81 -17.12
CA ASN A 70 -1.13 -11.83 -16.94
C ASN A 70 -2.49 -12.43 -17.32
N VAL A 71 -3.48 -12.25 -16.46
CA VAL A 71 -4.88 -12.57 -16.73
C VAL A 71 -5.70 -11.28 -16.71
N GLU A 72 -6.56 -11.10 -17.71
CA GLU A 72 -7.51 -9.99 -17.75
C GLU A 72 -8.94 -10.54 -17.90
N PHE A 73 -9.82 -10.12 -16.99
CA PHE A 73 -11.26 -10.30 -17.16
C PHE A 73 -11.85 -9.03 -17.76
N ALA A 74 -12.19 -9.06 -19.04
CA ALA A 74 -12.94 -7.99 -19.72
C ALA A 74 -14.46 -8.17 -19.59
N SER A 75 -14.90 -9.39 -19.23
CA SER A 75 -16.27 -9.76 -18.91
C SER A 75 -16.35 -10.56 -17.60
N GLY A 76 -17.56 -10.93 -17.19
CA GLY A 76 -17.77 -11.94 -16.14
C GLY A 76 -17.23 -13.32 -16.53
N GLY A 77 -16.96 -14.15 -15.53
CA GLY A 77 -16.42 -15.49 -15.73
C GLY A 77 -15.78 -16.06 -14.47
N GLN A 78 -15.35 -17.32 -14.54
CA GLN A 78 -14.69 -18.02 -13.46
C GLN A 78 -13.30 -18.48 -13.92
N LEU A 79 -12.29 -18.33 -13.07
CA LEU A 79 -10.98 -18.94 -13.30
C LEU A 79 -10.47 -19.66 -12.06
N GLU A 80 -10.05 -20.91 -12.25
CA GLU A 80 -9.42 -21.73 -11.24
C GLU A 80 -7.96 -22.00 -11.60
N ASN A 81 -7.04 -21.38 -10.87
CA ASN A 81 -5.62 -21.68 -10.94
C ASN A 81 -5.30 -22.91 -10.08
N GLY A 82 -5.33 -24.09 -10.70
CA GLY A 82 -4.82 -25.35 -10.13
C GLY A 82 -3.42 -25.70 -10.64
N SER A 83 -2.68 -24.73 -11.18
CA SER A 83 -1.30 -24.94 -11.62
C SER A 83 -0.33 -24.94 -10.43
N THR A 84 0.92 -25.32 -10.67
CA THR A 84 1.96 -25.39 -9.64
C THR A 84 2.57 -24.03 -9.28
N GLN A 85 2.12 -22.94 -9.91
CA GLN A 85 2.66 -21.59 -9.73
C GLN A 85 1.51 -20.57 -9.56
N PRO A 86 1.72 -19.49 -8.79
CA PRO A 86 0.77 -18.39 -8.77
C PRO A 86 0.71 -17.74 -10.16
N VAL A 87 -0.48 -17.26 -10.53
CA VAL A 87 -0.60 -16.32 -11.65
C VAL A 87 0.09 -15.02 -11.26
N GLY A 88 0.80 -14.37 -12.19
CA GLY A 88 1.51 -13.12 -11.91
C GLY A 88 0.54 -12.00 -11.56
N ILE A 89 -0.08 -11.41 -12.58
CA ILE A 89 -0.99 -10.28 -12.43
C ILE A 89 -2.38 -10.68 -12.94
N VAL A 90 -3.41 -10.37 -12.16
CA VAL A 90 -4.82 -10.53 -12.51
C VAL A 90 -5.48 -9.15 -12.50
N VAL A 91 -6.07 -8.74 -13.62
CA VAL A 91 -6.78 -7.46 -13.72
C VAL A 91 -8.22 -7.72 -14.09
N ILE A 92 -9.13 -7.17 -13.29
CA ILE A 92 -10.57 -7.35 -13.49
C ILE A 92 -11.17 -6.02 -13.92
N LYS A 93 -11.66 -5.99 -15.15
CA LYS A 93 -12.32 -4.85 -15.82
C LYS A 93 -13.73 -5.24 -16.31
N ALA A 94 -14.38 -6.15 -15.60
CA ALA A 94 -15.72 -6.62 -15.95
C ALA A 94 -16.75 -5.49 -15.81
N LYS A 95 -17.89 -5.62 -16.50
CA LYS A 95 -18.97 -4.62 -16.41
C LYS A 95 -19.71 -4.74 -15.08
N PRO A 96 -20.45 -3.71 -14.62
CA PRO A 96 -21.20 -3.80 -13.36
C PRO A 96 -22.30 -4.88 -13.31
N SER A 97 -22.72 -5.45 -14.43
CA SER A 97 -23.64 -6.60 -14.45
C SER A 97 -22.95 -7.94 -14.19
N ASP A 98 -21.63 -7.95 -14.27
CA ASP A 98 -20.85 -9.17 -14.37
C ASP A 98 -20.33 -9.59 -13.00
N THR A 99 -20.28 -10.91 -12.80
CA THR A 99 -19.63 -11.53 -11.64
C THR A 99 -18.35 -12.22 -12.10
N VAL A 100 -17.27 -12.01 -11.35
CA VAL A 100 -16.01 -12.74 -11.52
C VAL A 100 -15.80 -13.67 -10.33
N GLN A 101 -15.41 -14.92 -10.60
CA GLN A 101 -15.02 -15.89 -9.58
C GLN A 101 -13.56 -16.28 -9.78
N TRP A 102 -12.76 -16.22 -8.72
CA TRP A 102 -11.34 -16.57 -8.75
C TRP A 102 -11.00 -17.62 -7.71
N LYS A 103 -10.27 -18.67 -8.10
CA LYS A 103 -9.73 -19.65 -7.15
C LYS A 103 -8.27 -19.93 -7.48
N GLY A 104 -7.45 -20.11 -6.45
CA GLY A 104 -6.03 -20.41 -6.55
C GLY A 104 -5.14 -19.19 -6.40
N ASP A 105 -3.84 -19.42 -6.54
CA ASP A 105 -2.83 -18.45 -6.10
C ASP A 105 -2.56 -17.38 -7.15
N ALA A 106 -2.33 -16.14 -6.70
CA ALA A 106 -1.93 -15.00 -7.52
C ALA A 106 -0.94 -14.09 -6.80
N THR A 107 -0.05 -13.43 -7.54
CA THR A 107 0.88 -12.45 -6.95
C THR A 107 0.18 -11.11 -6.76
N GLU A 108 -0.48 -10.61 -7.80
CA GLU A 108 -1.25 -9.36 -7.75
C GLU A 108 -2.61 -9.54 -8.40
N LEU A 109 -3.66 -9.05 -7.74
CA LEU A 109 -5.01 -8.97 -8.27
C LEU A 109 -5.53 -7.55 -8.10
N THR A 110 -5.97 -6.93 -9.19
CA THR A 110 -6.57 -5.59 -9.18
C THR A 110 -7.99 -5.63 -9.69
N PHE A 111 -8.94 -5.22 -8.84
CA PHE A 111 -10.34 -5.02 -9.20
C PHE A 111 -10.55 -3.56 -9.62
N VAL A 112 -10.58 -3.33 -10.93
CA VAL A 112 -10.66 -1.99 -11.54
C VAL A 112 -12.11 -1.59 -11.73
N SER A 113 -12.92 -2.50 -12.26
CA SER A 113 -14.36 -2.30 -12.47
C SER A 113 -15.12 -3.61 -12.38
N GLY A 114 -16.41 -3.50 -12.07
CA GLY A 114 -17.31 -4.60 -11.85
C GLY A 114 -18.14 -4.38 -10.59
N LEU A 115 -19.15 -5.21 -10.37
CA LEU A 115 -20.00 -5.12 -9.18
C LEU A 115 -19.70 -6.21 -8.18
N SER A 116 -19.38 -7.42 -8.64
CA SER A 116 -19.17 -8.57 -7.77
C SER A 116 -17.92 -9.36 -8.15
N PHE A 117 -17.12 -9.63 -7.13
CA PHE A 117 -16.03 -10.59 -7.15
C PHE A 117 -16.26 -11.61 -6.04
N GLY A 118 -16.16 -12.89 -6.37
CA GLY A 118 -16.07 -13.95 -5.37
C GLY A 118 -14.75 -14.69 -5.51
N SER A 119 -14.29 -15.22 -4.40
CA SER A 119 -13.08 -16.06 -4.35
C SER A 119 -13.41 -17.45 -3.85
N GLY A 120 -12.56 -18.41 -4.21
CA GLY A 120 -12.39 -19.67 -3.50
C GLY A 120 -11.04 -19.74 -2.81
N ALA A 121 -10.65 -20.95 -2.40
CA ALA A 121 -9.34 -21.25 -1.82
C ALA A 121 -8.16 -20.64 -2.60
N GLY A 122 -7.15 -20.15 -1.88
CA GLY A 122 -5.89 -19.72 -2.48
C GLY A 122 -5.13 -18.69 -1.63
N HIS A 123 -4.02 -18.22 -2.18
CA HIS A 123 -3.20 -17.15 -1.62
C HIS A 123 -3.03 -16.01 -2.63
N ILE A 124 -3.31 -14.78 -2.21
CA ILE A 124 -3.11 -13.58 -3.02
C ILE A 124 -2.17 -12.64 -2.26
N ALA A 125 -0.96 -12.40 -2.80
CA ALA A 125 -0.01 -11.53 -2.10
C ALA A 125 -0.50 -10.07 -2.04
N LYS A 126 -0.99 -9.52 -3.16
CA LYS A 126 -1.55 -8.16 -3.21
C LYS A 126 -2.91 -8.14 -3.90
N PHE A 127 -3.93 -7.69 -3.18
CA PHE A 127 -5.26 -7.44 -3.75
C PHE A 127 -5.57 -5.94 -3.66
N THR A 128 -5.82 -5.30 -4.79
CA THR A 128 -6.19 -3.88 -4.86
C THR A 128 -7.62 -3.70 -5.37
N ALA A 129 -8.48 -3.05 -4.59
CA ALA A 129 -9.75 -2.50 -5.04
C ALA A 129 -9.52 -1.05 -5.50
N ASP A 130 -9.65 -0.79 -6.80
CA ASP A 130 -9.23 0.47 -7.42
C ASP A 130 -10.17 1.66 -7.10
N ALA A 131 -9.70 2.89 -7.31
CA ALA A 131 -10.44 4.10 -6.99
C ALA A 131 -11.70 4.31 -7.84
N GLY A 132 -11.78 3.68 -9.02
CA GLY A 132 -12.94 3.77 -9.91
C GLY A 132 -14.19 3.01 -9.46
N LEU A 133 -14.10 2.17 -8.42
CA LEU A 133 -15.21 1.31 -8.00
C LEU A 133 -16.39 2.10 -7.41
N LYS A 134 -17.61 1.60 -7.65
CA LYS A 134 -18.86 2.16 -7.11
C LYS A 134 -19.74 1.03 -6.60
N ASN A 135 -19.89 0.92 -5.27
CA ASN A 135 -20.67 -0.14 -4.61
C ASN A 135 -20.18 -1.57 -4.91
N ALA A 136 -18.87 -1.73 -5.12
CA ALA A 136 -18.28 -3.03 -5.37
C ALA A 136 -18.48 -3.98 -4.18
N LYS A 137 -18.74 -5.26 -4.47
CA LYS A 137 -18.88 -6.33 -3.49
C LYS A 137 -17.82 -7.40 -3.77
N ILE A 138 -17.07 -7.75 -2.73
CA ILE A 138 -16.02 -8.76 -2.77
C ILE A 138 -16.36 -9.80 -1.71
N GLU A 139 -16.34 -11.08 -2.08
CA GLU A 139 -16.51 -12.18 -1.14
C GLU A 139 -15.20 -12.99 -1.02
N PHE A 140 -14.61 -12.98 0.17
CA PHE A 140 -13.43 -13.76 0.52
C PHE A 140 -13.83 -15.09 1.16
N ALA A 141 -13.61 -16.20 0.43
CA ALA A 141 -13.85 -17.55 0.96
C ALA A 141 -12.99 -17.83 2.19
N ALA A 142 -13.46 -18.72 3.06
CA ALA A 142 -12.83 -19.03 4.35
C ALA A 142 -11.36 -19.49 4.25
N ASP A 143 -11.00 -20.12 3.13
CA ASP A 143 -9.68 -20.66 2.82
C ASP A 143 -8.85 -19.76 1.88
N LEU A 144 -9.33 -18.54 1.60
CA LEU A 144 -8.52 -17.51 0.97
C LEU A 144 -7.65 -16.80 2.03
N ALA A 145 -6.37 -16.62 1.72
CA ALA A 145 -5.48 -15.72 2.44
C ALA A 145 -4.98 -14.59 1.53
N VAL A 146 -5.03 -13.36 2.04
CA VAL A 146 -4.55 -12.16 1.35
C VAL A 146 -3.48 -11.49 2.21
N ASP A 147 -2.26 -11.30 1.70
CA ASP A 147 -1.19 -10.66 2.51
C ASP A 147 -1.47 -9.16 2.66
N THR A 148 -1.72 -8.48 1.55
CA THR A 148 -2.05 -7.04 1.54
C THR A 148 -3.30 -6.78 0.72
N PHE A 149 -4.36 -6.32 1.38
CA PHE A 149 -5.55 -5.78 0.74
C PHE A 149 -5.48 -4.24 0.74
N THR A 150 -5.61 -3.60 -0.42
CA THR A 150 -5.65 -2.13 -0.55
C THR A 150 -6.98 -1.69 -1.14
N ALA A 151 -7.70 -0.80 -0.45
CA ALA A 151 -8.95 -0.23 -0.93
C ALA A 151 -8.78 1.25 -1.27
N ASN A 152 -8.68 1.56 -2.56
CA ASN A 152 -8.60 2.91 -3.11
C ASN A 152 -9.98 3.48 -3.50
N GLY A 153 -11.03 2.66 -3.50
CA GLY A 153 -12.42 3.05 -3.77
C GLY A 153 -13.41 2.35 -2.83
N PRO A 154 -14.70 2.78 -2.81
CA PRO A 154 -15.72 2.21 -1.95
C PRO A 154 -16.01 0.75 -2.30
N VAL A 155 -15.88 -0.15 -1.31
CA VAL A 155 -16.03 -1.59 -1.50
C VAL A 155 -16.52 -2.28 -0.22
N GLN A 156 -17.39 -3.27 -0.37
CA GLN A 156 -17.84 -4.14 0.72
C GLN A 156 -17.17 -5.51 0.56
N VAL A 157 -16.33 -5.87 1.51
CA VAL A 157 -15.67 -7.17 1.58
C VAL A 157 -16.37 -8.02 2.63
N THR A 158 -16.97 -9.13 2.20
CA THR A 158 -17.64 -10.12 3.05
C THR A 158 -16.90 -11.45 3.05
N GLY A 159 -17.36 -12.40 3.87
CA GLY A 159 -16.81 -13.74 3.96
C GLY A 159 -15.87 -13.94 5.16
N ASP A 160 -15.22 -15.10 5.17
CA ASP A 160 -14.39 -15.60 6.29
C ASP A 160 -12.88 -15.68 5.95
N GLY A 161 -12.48 -15.23 4.76
CA GLY A 161 -11.08 -15.20 4.35
C GLY A 161 -10.22 -14.31 5.24
N LYS A 162 -8.91 -14.60 5.26
CA LYS A 162 -7.95 -13.93 6.13
C LYS A 162 -7.23 -12.83 5.37
N ILE A 163 -7.21 -11.63 5.95
CA ILE A 163 -6.43 -10.50 5.45
C ILE A 163 -5.32 -10.23 6.46
N ALA A 164 -4.05 -10.35 6.07
CA ALA A 164 -2.95 -10.06 6.97
C ALA A 164 -2.82 -8.54 7.20
N THR A 165 -2.75 -7.75 6.14
CA THR A 165 -2.73 -6.28 6.21
C THR A 165 -3.82 -5.69 5.32
N ALA A 166 -4.61 -4.74 5.84
CA ALA A 166 -5.53 -3.93 5.05
C ALA A 166 -5.11 -2.46 5.05
N VAL A 167 -5.04 -1.84 3.89
CA VAL A 167 -4.78 -0.41 3.67
C VAL A 167 -6.02 0.23 3.07
N ILE A 168 -6.69 1.09 3.83
CA ILE A 168 -7.99 1.67 3.47
C ILE A 168 -7.81 3.15 3.16
N ASN A 169 -7.84 3.51 1.87
CA ASN A 169 -7.60 4.86 1.36
C ASN A 169 -8.88 5.63 0.99
N ALA A 170 -10.02 4.95 0.89
CA ALA A 170 -11.30 5.54 0.49
C ALA A 170 -12.40 5.38 1.54
N GLU A 171 -13.36 6.30 1.53
CA GLU A 171 -14.60 6.18 2.28
C GLU A 171 -15.50 5.07 1.72
N GLY A 172 -16.46 4.63 2.55
CA GLY A 172 -17.44 3.64 2.12
C GLY A 172 -16.86 2.23 1.97
N VAL A 173 -15.73 1.98 2.63
CA VAL A 173 -15.14 0.64 2.72
C VAL A 173 -15.69 -0.09 3.94
N GLU A 174 -16.18 -1.31 3.71
CA GLU A 174 -16.64 -2.21 4.76
C GLU A 174 -15.88 -3.54 4.68
N LEU A 175 -15.32 -4.02 5.80
CA LEU A 175 -14.78 -5.37 5.94
C LEU A 175 -15.60 -6.13 6.99
N SER A 176 -16.18 -7.28 6.63
CA SER A 176 -16.94 -8.13 7.57
C SER A 176 -16.07 -8.74 8.68
N LYS A 177 -14.76 -8.88 8.42
CA LYS A 177 -13.77 -9.39 9.36
C LYS A 177 -12.67 -8.37 9.57
N ALA A 178 -12.10 -8.37 10.77
CA ALA A 178 -10.93 -7.56 11.06
C ALA A 178 -9.68 -8.18 10.38
N PRO A 179 -8.85 -7.37 9.70
CA PRO A 179 -7.54 -7.82 9.24
C PRO A 179 -6.58 -8.00 10.42
N GLY A 180 -5.45 -8.67 10.19
CA GLY A 180 -4.38 -8.76 11.19
C GLY A 180 -3.78 -7.39 11.54
N LEU A 181 -3.59 -6.55 10.52
CA LEU A 181 -3.14 -5.16 10.61
C LEU A 181 -4.05 -4.28 9.77
N LEU A 182 -4.46 -3.12 10.32
CA LEU A 182 -5.28 -2.12 9.61
C LEU A 182 -4.52 -0.79 9.54
N THR A 183 -4.38 -0.27 8.33
CA THR A 183 -3.95 1.10 8.00
C THR A 183 -5.16 1.84 7.46
N LEU A 184 -5.64 2.87 8.17
CA LEU A 184 -6.84 3.63 7.80
C LEU A 184 -6.46 5.07 7.43
N ASN A 185 -6.41 5.35 6.13
CA ASN A 185 -6.12 6.66 5.55
C ASN A 185 -7.39 7.46 5.20
N ALA A 186 -8.54 6.79 5.10
CA ALA A 186 -9.86 7.42 5.02
C ALA A 186 -10.30 8.01 6.38
N LYS A 187 -11.28 8.92 6.38
CA LYS A 187 -11.92 9.45 7.60
C LYS A 187 -12.57 8.33 8.39
N SER A 188 -13.22 7.40 7.68
CA SER A 188 -13.90 6.27 8.31
C SER A 188 -13.95 5.02 7.44
N ALA A 189 -14.02 3.86 8.09
CA ALA A 189 -14.31 2.57 7.48
C ALA A 189 -15.03 1.66 8.47
N LYS A 190 -15.87 0.76 7.98
CA LYS A 190 -16.58 -0.18 8.86
C LYS A 190 -15.84 -1.51 8.88
N ILE A 191 -15.31 -1.90 10.03
CA ILE A 191 -14.46 -3.07 10.18
C ILE A 191 -15.08 -3.97 11.24
N ALA A 192 -15.37 -5.22 10.89
CA ALA A 192 -15.99 -6.21 11.77
C ALA A 192 -17.29 -5.70 12.44
N GLY A 193 -18.08 -4.89 11.71
CA GLY A 193 -19.34 -4.32 12.20
C GLY A 193 -19.20 -2.99 12.95
N GLU A 194 -17.99 -2.54 13.27
CA GLU A 194 -17.73 -1.28 13.97
C GLU A 194 -17.24 -0.20 13.01
N THR A 195 -17.68 1.05 13.20
CA THR A 195 -17.11 2.19 12.47
C THR A 195 -15.80 2.59 13.11
N LYS A 196 -14.69 2.42 12.39
CA LYS A 196 -13.38 2.95 12.74
C LYS A 196 -13.23 4.33 12.12
N THR A 197 -12.68 5.28 12.87
CA THR A 197 -12.42 6.65 12.39
C THR A 197 -10.95 6.98 12.57
N SER A 198 -10.38 7.74 11.64
CA SER A 198 -9.04 8.29 11.81
C SER A 198 -9.12 9.53 12.73
N GLY A 199 -8.51 9.46 13.93
CA GLY A 199 -8.31 10.63 14.81
C GLY A 199 -9.14 10.76 16.10
N GLY A 200 -9.76 9.70 16.61
CA GLY A 200 -10.50 9.74 17.89
C GLY A 200 -9.69 9.25 19.10
N ALA A 201 -9.29 10.17 19.98
CA ALA A 201 -8.75 9.80 21.30
C ALA A 201 -9.87 9.56 22.34
N ALA A 202 -9.69 8.44 23.06
CA ALA A 202 -10.21 8.05 24.38
C ALA A 202 -11.61 7.39 24.50
N GLY A 203 -11.58 6.10 24.90
CA GLY A 203 -12.71 5.43 25.56
C GLY A 203 -12.66 3.90 25.70
N GLY A 204 -11.64 3.32 26.35
CA GLY A 204 -11.83 2.13 27.20
C GLY A 204 -11.79 0.70 26.61
N THR A 205 -10.70 0.00 26.96
CA THR A 205 -10.56 -1.42 27.34
C THR A 205 -10.82 -2.57 26.35
N GLY A 206 -9.71 -3.23 25.98
CA GLY A 206 -9.59 -4.69 26.07
C GLY A 206 -9.46 -5.45 24.74
N GLY A 207 -8.25 -5.87 24.38
CA GLY A 207 -8.02 -6.94 23.41
C GLY A 207 -6.86 -6.69 22.44
N ASN A 208 -5.85 -7.56 22.47
CA ASN A 208 -4.68 -7.58 21.59
C ASN A 208 -5.09 -7.61 20.11
N GLY A 209 -4.97 -6.46 19.46
CA GLY A 209 -5.16 -6.23 18.03
C GLY A 209 -4.85 -4.77 17.78
N GLY A 210 -3.56 -4.41 17.88
CA GLY A 210 -3.11 -3.02 17.94
C GLY A 210 -3.56 -2.22 16.72
N VAL A 211 -4.48 -1.29 16.94
CA VAL A 211 -4.74 -0.17 16.02
C VAL A 211 -3.41 0.56 15.87
N VAL A 212 -2.81 0.52 14.67
CA VAL A 212 -1.69 1.41 14.37
C VAL A 212 -2.29 2.76 14.06
N ASP A 213 -2.32 3.61 15.08
CA ASP A 213 -2.63 5.02 14.96
C ASP A 213 -1.58 5.70 14.07
N LEU A 214 -1.97 5.99 12.83
CA LEU A 214 -1.22 6.75 11.83
C LEU A 214 -1.52 8.26 11.89
N SER A 215 -2.31 8.70 12.89
CA SER A 215 -2.42 10.13 13.15
C SER A 215 -1.05 10.68 13.52
N THR A 216 -0.80 11.91 13.11
CA THR A 216 0.46 12.57 13.42
C THR A 216 0.62 12.64 14.95
N LYS A 217 1.64 11.95 15.47
CA LYS A 217 1.91 11.95 16.92
C LYS A 217 2.78 13.14 17.25
N LEU A 218 2.29 14.00 18.13
CA LEU A 218 2.95 15.23 18.55
C LEU A 218 3.58 15.08 19.93
N TYR A 219 4.89 15.21 20.01
CA TYR A 219 5.67 15.12 21.23
C TYR A 219 6.30 16.48 21.55
N SER A 220 6.22 16.92 22.80
CA SER A 220 7.23 17.84 23.34
C SER A 220 8.59 17.15 23.38
N TYR A 221 9.67 17.92 23.53
CA TYR A 221 11.01 17.31 23.67
C TYR A 221 11.12 16.38 24.88
N ALA A 222 10.48 16.71 26.00
CA ALA A 222 10.48 15.84 27.18
C ALA A 222 9.75 14.51 26.93
N GLU A 223 8.62 14.56 26.23
CA GLU A 223 7.87 13.36 25.82
C GLU A 223 8.67 12.53 24.82
N ALA A 224 9.25 13.15 23.79
CA ALA A 224 10.07 12.46 22.80
C ALA A 224 11.30 11.79 23.45
N ALA A 225 11.97 12.47 24.38
CA ALA A 225 13.13 11.92 25.09
C ALA A 225 12.79 10.72 25.99
N SER A 226 11.57 10.70 26.55
CA SER A 226 11.13 9.63 27.45
C SER A 226 10.45 8.46 26.73
N GLN A 227 9.71 8.73 25.65
CA GLN A 227 8.84 7.75 25.00
C GLN A 227 9.45 7.12 23.74
N LEU A 228 10.37 7.81 23.05
CA LEU A 228 11.04 7.29 21.87
C LEU A 228 12.31 6.51 22.24
N GLY A 229 12.81 5.69 21.31
CA GLY A 229 14.13 5.04 21.38
C GLY A 229 14.12 3.56 21.02
N SER A 230 13.00 3.05 20.51
CA SER A 230 12.83 1.65 20.12
C SER A 230 13.36 1.36 18.72
N THR A 231 13.46 2.38 17.86
CA THR A 231 13.98 2.27 16.50
C THR A 231 15.24 3.10 16.30
N LYS A 232 16.00 2.80 15.23
CA LYS A 232 17.18 3.61 14.87
C LYS A 232 16.81 5.07 14.62
N ALA A 233 15.69 5.34 13.93
CA ALA A 233 15.21 6.68 13.66
C ALA A 233 14.86 7.43 14.96
N GLU A 234 14.17 6.78 15.89
CA GLU A 234 13.83 7.35 17.19
C GLU A 234 15.06 7.67 18.05
N LEU A 235 16.09 6.81 18.01
CA LEU A 235 17.36 7.08 18.68
C LEU A 235 18.06 8.32 18.09
N GLN A 236 18.00 8.51 16.77
CA GLN A 236 18.51 9.71 16.10
C GLN A 236 17.72 10.97 16.50
N VAL A 237 16.38 10.87 16.61
CA VAL A 237 15.54 11.96 17.12
C VAL A 237 16.00 12.38 18.53
N LYS A 238 16.17 11.42 19.44
CA LYS A 238 16.62 11.71 20.82
C LYS A 238 17.99 12.35 20.87
N GLN A 239 18.91 11.84 20.06
CA GLN A 239 20.26 12.39 19.97
C GLN A 239 20.25 13.85 19.51
N TYR A 240 19.41 14.19 18.52
CA TYR A 240 19.27 15.56 18.05
C TYR A 240 18.58 16.48 19.07
N ILE A 241 17.54 16.00 19.78
CA ILE A 241 16.92 16.78 20.87
C ILE A 241 17.93 17.07 21.98
N ALA A 242 18.72 16.07 22.38
CA ALA A 242 19.75 16.24 23.40
C ALA A 242 20.80 17.28 22.97
N PHE A 243 21.13 17.37 21.68
CA PHE A 243 21.97 18.43 21.13
C PHE A 243 21.30 19.81 21.24
N LEU A 244 20.03 19.93 20.86
CA LEU A 244 19.29 21.21 20.95
C LEU A 244 19.16 21.72 22.40
N GLN A 245 19.16 20.80 23.37
CA GLN A 245 19.04 21.11 24.80
C GLN A 245 20.39 21.26 25.51
N ASP A 246 21.52 21.08 24.81
CA ASP A 246 22.84 21.27 25.38
C ASP A 246 23.04 22.75 25.80
N PRO A 247 23.36 23.06 27.07
CA PRO A 247 23.55 24.43 27.53
C PRO A 247 24.67 25.21 26.82
N SER A 248 25.62 24.50 26.20
CA SER A 248 26.68 25.10 25.38
C SER A 248 26.21 25.48 23.98
N TYR A 249 25.11 24.88 23.50
CA TYR A 249 24.51 25.19 22.21
C TYR A 249 23.71 26.50 22.29
N LYS A 250 24.21 27.53 21.62
CA LYS A 250 23.61 28.88 21.61
C LYS A 250 23.44 29.37 20.17
N PRO A 251 22.37 28.96 19.46
CA PRO A 251 22.19 29.33 18.06
C PRO A 251 22.05 30.84 17.81
N SER A 252 21.61 31.61 18.81
CA SER A 252 21.52 33.07 18.72
C SER A 252 22.88 33.80 18.64
N VAL A 253 23.99 33.14 18.99
CA VAL A 253 25.36 33.69 18.82
C VAL A 253 26.08 33.14 17.58
N ALA A 254 25.38 32.39 16.73
CA ALA A 254 25.93 31.88 15.47
C ALA A 254 25.87 32.96 14.36
N ASN A 255 26.60 34.06 14.55
CA ASN A 255 26.96 34.98 13.48
C ASN A 255 28.25 34.48 12.79
N ALA A 256 28.36 34.69 11.47
CA ALA A 256 29.45 34.18 10.65
C ALA A 256 30.88 34.59 11.10
N ALA A 257 31.00 35.57 12.00
CA ALA A 257 32.24 36.10 12.53
C ALA A 257 32.63 35.54 13.92
N THR A 258 31.80 34.70 14.54
CA THR A 258 32.03 34.24 15.93
C THR A 258 32.51 32.80 15.93
N ALA A 259 33.56 32.54 16.71
CA ALA A 259 34.09 31.20 16.91
C ALA A 259 32.99 30.29 17.46
N VAL A 260 32.76 29.16 16.79
CA VAL A 260 31.86 28.11 17.29
C VAL A 260 32.41 27.64 18.63
N PRO A 261 31.63 27.69 19.74
CA PRO A 261 32.10 27.22 21.02
C PRO A 261 32.47 25.73 20.93
N ASP A 262 33.45 25.31 21.74
CA ASP A 262 33.77 23.89 21.86
C ASP A 262 32.57 23.18 22.49
N LEU A 263 31.85 22.45 21.64
CA LEU A 263 30.70 21.65 22.03
C LEU A 263 31.26 20.37 22.66
N THR A 264 31.41 20.36 24.00
CA THR A 264 32.01 19.24 24.76
C THR A 264 31.46 17.87 24.39
N ASN A 265 30.20 17.83 23.95
CA ASN A 265 29.48 16.61 23.57
C ASN A 265 29.49 16.30 22.07
N ALA A 266 30.08 17.15 21.21
CA ALA A 266 30.07 16.98 19.76
C ALA A 266 30.69 15.65 19.30
N THR A 267 31.68 15.11 20.02
CA THR A 267 32.27 13.78 19.76
C THR A 267 31.29 12.64 20.01
N THR A 268 30.35 12.82 20.95
CA THR A 268 29.24 11.89 21.22
C THR A 268 28.14 12.04 20.17
N PHE A 269 27.87 13.28 19.73
CA PHE A 269 26.81 13.60 18.77
C PHE A 269 27.15 13.22 17.33
N VAL A 270 28.36 13.53 16.87
CA VAL A 270 28.85 13.24 15.51
C VAL A 270 29.94 12.18 15.59
N ASN A 271 29.54 10.98 16.01
CA ASN A 271 30.43 9.82 15.98
C ASN A 271 30.32 9.09 14.63
N ALA A 272 31.24 8.16 14.35
CA ALA A 272 31.28 7.42 13.08
C ALA A 272 29.99 6.64 12.75
N SER A 273 29.09 6.46 13.71
CA SER A 273 27.79 5.79 13.56
C SER A 273 26.62 6.76 13.35
N PHE A 274 26.84 8.08 13.47
CA PHE A 274 25.83 9.11 13.19
C PHE A 274 25.68 9.34 11.69
N ASP A 275 25.16 8.31 11.01
CA ASP A 275 24.85 8.33 9.59
C ASP A 275 23.39 8.77 9.38
N VAL A 276 23.19 10.07 9.15
CA VAL A 276 21.91 10.59 8.67
C VAL A 276 21.91 10.41 7.15
N LYS A 277 21.17 9.39 6.69
CA LYS A 277 20.99 9.13 5.25
C LYS A 277 20.50 10.42 4.56
N PRO A 278 21.07 10.76 3.40
CA PRO A 278 21.23 12.14 2.99
C PRO A 278 19.92 12.92 2.83
N SER A 279 19.88 14.08 3.49
CA SER A 279 19.11 15.24 3.06
C SER A 279 19.69 15.71 1.73
N ILE A 280 18.91 15.63 0.65
CA ILE A 280 19.46 15.67 -0.70
C ILE A 280 19.59 17.08 -1.31
N PHE A 281 19.31 18.16 -0.58
CA PHE A 281 19.52 19.52 -1.11
C PHE A 281 19.92 20.56 -0.04
N ALA A 282 21.16 21.04 -0.09
CA ALA A 282 21.57 22.28 0.60
C ALA A 282 21.37 23.54 -0.27
N SER A 283 20.85 23.41 -1.51
CA SER A 283 20.84 24.48 -2.51
C SER A 283 19.47 25.08 -2.83
N LEU A 284 18.38 24.62 -2.21
CA LEU A 284 17.06 25.22 -2.37
C LEU A 284 16.86 26.33 -1.33
N ARG A 285 16.68 27.58 -1.78
CA ARG A 285 16.37 28.69 -0.87
C ARG A 285 15.09 28.36 -0.10
N GLY A 286 15.15 28.45 1.22
CA GLY A 286 13.99 28.24 2.10
C GLY A 286 13.72 26.78 2.50
N VAL A 287 14.54 25.82 2.07
CA VAL A 287 14.48 24.44 2.56
C VAL A 287 15.54 24.24 3.64
N ASN A 288 15.09 23.89 4.84
CA ASN A 288 15.96 23.63 5.99
C ASN A 288 16.48 22.18 5.95
N THR A 289 15.64 21.26 5.49
CA THR A 289 15.90 19.80 5.52
C THR A 289 15.03 19.07 4.51
N SER A 290 15.44 17.88 4.08
CA SER A 290 14.68 17.06 3.14
C SER A 290 14.89 15.57 3.40
N VAL A 291 13.90 14.74 3.07
CA VAL A 291 13.99 13.28 3.11
C VAL A 291 13.36 12.72 1.84
N LEU A 292 14.13 11.97 1.06
CA LEU A 292 13.59 11.12 0.00
C LEU A 292 13.32 9.74 0.60
N ASP A 293 12.08 9.27 0.49
CA ASP A 293 11.73 7.95 1.02
C ASP A 293 12.47 6.82 0.30
N ALA A 294 12.57 5.65 0.94
CA ALA A 294 13.33 4.52 0.39
C ALA A 294 12.80 4.04 -0.97
N SER A 295 11.48 4.18 -1.21
CA SER A 295 10.85 3.82 -2.48
C SER A 295 11.09 4.85 -3.59
N ARG A 296 11.60 6.04 -3.24
CA ARG A 296 11.76 7.21 -4.13
C ARG A 296 10.44 7.65 -4.77
N THR A 297 9.34 7.42 -4.08
CA THR A 297 8.01 7.89 -4.50
C THR A 297 7.72 9.26 -3.91
N TRP A 298 8.22 9.53 -2.70
CA TRP A 298 7.88 10.70 -1.91
C TRP A 298 9.11 11.46 -1.47
N LEU A 299 9.11 12.76 -1.78
CA LEU A 299 10.06 13.73 -1.25
C LEU A 299 9.39 14.54 -0.15
N TRP A 300 10.01 14.57 1.02
CA TRP A 300 9.61 15.42 2.15
C TRP A 300 10.54 16.61 2.26
N LEU A 301 9.99 17.79 2.46
CA LEU A 301 10.69 19.05 2.56
C LEU A 301 10.29 19.74 3.86
N GLY A 302 11.25 20.06 4.71
CA GLY A 302 11.05 20.88 5.91
C GLY A 302 11.53 22.31 5.67
N THR A 303 10.72 23.28 6.02
CA THR A 303 10.97 24.72 5.82
C THR A 303 10.72 25.49 7.12
N ASN A 304 10.80 26.83 7.08
CA ASN A 304 10.35 27.66 8.19
C ASN A 304 8.81 27.73 8.33
N ASP A 305 8.09 27.28 7.30
CA ASP A 305 6.63 27.38 7.18
C ASP A 305 5.94 25.99 7.21
N GLY A 306 6.64 24.98 7.74
CA GLY A 306 6.14 23.63 7.93
C GLY A 306 6.80 22.59 7.02
N VAL A 307 6.16 21.42 6.94
CA VAL A 307 6.60 20.28 6.13
C VAL A 307 5.73 20.15 4.89
N THR A 308 6.33 19.93 3.73
CA THR A 308 5.62 19.59 2.49
C THR A 308 6.09 18.26 1.96
N ARG A 309 5.15 17.36 1.70
CA ARG A 309 5.36 16.09 1.02
C ARG A 309 4.99 16.24 -0.45
N VAL A 310 5.86 15.77 -1.35
CA VAL A 310 5.70 15.84 -2.80
C VAL A 310 5.78 14.43 -3.37
N ARG A 311 4.79 14.01 -4.15
CA ARG A 311 4.86 12.79 -4.94
C ARG A 311 5.67 13.07 -6.20
N LEU A 312 6.75 12.33 -6.43
CA LEU A 312 7.66 12.63 -7.55
C LEU A 312 7.07 12.32 -8.93
N ALA A 313 6.10 11.42 -9.01
CA ALA A 313 5.50 11.00 -10.28
C ALA A 313 4.66 12.10 -10.94
N ASP A 314 3.90 12.86 -10.14
CA ASP A 314 2.88 13.81 -10.62
C ASP A 314 2.97 15.18 -9.95
N ASN A 315 3.94 15.39 -9.05
CA ASN A 315 4.11 16.58 -8.22
C ASN A 315 2.92 16.87 -7.29
N GLU A 316 2.11 15.87 -6.93
CA GLU A 316 1.07 16.05 -5.91
C GLU A 316 1.72 16.47 -4.57
N MET A 317 1.25 17.59 -4.00
CA MET A 317 1.81 18.13 -2.76
C MET A 317 0.79 18.09 -1.63
N LYS A 318 1.27 17.75 -0.42
CA LYS A 318 0.52 17.87 0.83
C LYS A 318 1.36 18.59 1.87
N SER A 319 0.80 19.63 2.48
CA SER A 319 1.48 20.42 3.53
C SER A 319 0.98 20.03 4.92
N TYR A 320 1.89 20.09 5.88
CA TYR A 320 1.71 19.78 7.29
C TYR A 320 2.24 20.97 8.09
N THR A 321 1.39 21.55 8.93
CA THR A 321 1.64 22.83 9.62
C THR A 321 1.08 22.77 11.04
N LEU A 322 1.42 23.76 11.86
CA LEU A 322 0.77 24.02 13.14
C LEU A 322 -0.73 24.30 12.94
N ALA A 323 -1.10 25.04 11.90
CA ALA A 323 -2.50 25.36 11.60
C ALA A 323 -3.33 24.11 11.28
N SER A 324 -2.74 23.13 10.59
CA SER A 324 -3.37 21.83 10.34
C SER A 324 -3.24 20.85 11.52
N LYS A 325 -2.59 21.26 12.62
CA LYS A 325 -2.32 20.45 13.83
C LYS A 325 -1.47 19.22 13.56
N ASP A 326 -0.66 19.27 12.51
CA ASP A 326 0.31 18.22 12.18
C ASP A 326 1.68 18.50 12.78
N LEU A 327 1.95 19.74 13.19
CA LEU A 327 3.22 20.13 13.79
C LEU A 327 3.02 20.83 15.14
N LYS A 328 4.04 20.76 16.01
CA LYS A 328 4.11 21.57 17.24
C LYS A 328 4.41 23.05 16.96
N ASP A 329 5.18 23.33 15.92
CA ASP A 329 5.35 24.64 15.30
C ASP A 329 5.78 24.47 13.83
N ASP A 330 5.77 25.56 13.06
CA ASP A 330 6.05 25.50 11.61
C ASP A 330 7.55 25.50 11.28
N LYS A 331 8.43 25.84 12.21
CA LYS A 331 9.85 26.00 11.92
C LYS A 331 10.58 24.65 12.04
N VAL A 332 10.67 23.95 10.92
CA VAL A 332 11.28 22.62 10.83
C VAL A 332 12.81 22.74 10.84
N LEU A 333 13.44 22.09 11.81
CA LEU A 333 14.90 22.04 11.97
C LEU A 333 15.51 20.82 11.29
N LEU A 334 14.86 19.66 11.41
CA LEU A 334 15.35 18.40 10.87
C LEU A 334 14.21 17.43 10.56
N LEU A 335 14.29 16.76 9.41
CA LEU A 335 13.47 15.61 9.08
C LEU A 335 14.32 14.33 9.19
N ILE A 336 13.77 13.31 9.83
CA ILE A 336 14.37 11.97 9.92
C ILE A 336 13.37 10.97 9.37
N SER A 337 13.76 10.14 8.40
CA SER A 337 12.91 9.05 7.92
C SER A 337 12.62 8.07 9.05
N ASP A 338 11.37 7.63 9.19
CA ASP A 338 10.99 6.60 10.17
C ASP A 338 11.37 5.17 9.74
N GLY A 339 11.93 5.02 8.53
CA GLY A 339 12.25 3.74 7.90
C GLY A 339 11.10 3.12 7.10
N GLY A 340 9.92 3.74 7.11
CA GLY A 340 8.74 3.40 6.32
C GLY A 340 8.34 4.54 5.38
N MET A 341 7.04 4.85 5.33
CA MET A 341 6.47 5.91 4.48
C MET A 341 6.32 7.27 5.20
N GLY A 342 6.89 7.41 6.40
CA GLY A 342 6.75 8.58 7.27
C GLY A 342 8.07 9.27 7.62
N VAL A 343 7.94 10.35 8.39
CA VAL A 343 9.07 11.14 8.90
C VAL A 343 8.82 11.59 10.34
N TYR A 344 9.88 11.68 11.11
CA TYR A 344 9.92 12.51 12.31
C TYR A 344 10.33 13.93 11.90
N ALA A 345 9.44 14.89 12.09
CA ALA A 345 9.69 16.31 11.90
C ALA A 345 10.04 16.95 13.25
N ILE A 346 11.30 17.34 13.40
CA ILE A 346 11.79 18.06 14.57
C ILE A 346 11.69 19.54 14.26
N THR A 347 10.94 20.25 15.09
CA THR A 347 10.61 21.69 15.02
C THR A 347 11.27 22.41 16.20
N GLU A 348 11.17 23.74 16.33
CA GLU A 348 11.81 24.47 17.44
C GLU A 348 11.25 24.13 18.82
N THR A 349 10.01 23.66 18.89
CA THR A 349 9.27 23.44 20.14
C THR A 349 8.88 21.98 20.38
N GLY A 350 9.06 21.11 19.38
CA GLY A 350 8.75 19.68 19.55
C GLY A 350 9.03 18.79 18.34
N VAL A 351 8.52 17.57 18.41
CA VAL A 351 8.66 16.53 17.39
C VAL A 351 7.29 16.05 16.95
N SER A 352 7.14 15.83 15.64
CA SER A 352 5.92 15.29 15.04
C SER A 352 6.28 14.04 14.26
N HIS A 353 5.66 12.89 14.57
CA HIS A 353 5.80 11.68 13.76
C HIS A 353 4.65 11.64 12.76
N ILE A 354 4.95 11.98 11.51
CA ILE A 354 3.98 12.03 10.41
C ILE A 354 4.05 10.68 9.68
N GLN A 355 2.96 9.93 9.70
CA GLN A 355 2.88 8.58 9.13
C GLN A 355 1.93 8.49 7.92
N GLN A 356 2.09 7.43 7.13
CA GLN A 356 1.25 7.05 5.98
C GLN A 356 0.99 5.55 6.00
#